data_AF-A0A8J8G5F2-F1
#
_entry.id   AF-A0A8J8G5F2-F1
#
_cell.length_a   1.000
_cell.length_b   1.000
_cell.length_c   1.000
_cell.angle_alpha   90.00
_cell.angle_beta   90.00
_cell.angle_gamma   90.00
#
_symmetry.space_group_name_H-M   'P 1'
#
loop_
_entity.id
_entity.type
_entity.pdbx_description
1 polymer ?
#
loop_
_entity_poly.entity_id
_entity_poly.type
_entity_poly.pdbx_seq_one_letter_code
_entity_poly.pdbx_strand_id
1 'polypeptide(L)'
;MKKIASGLQYHVYDLGNGKVLKKETSKVYKLFKLISWTPYLIFKPNQLVREINNSTKSTQKCFNKLKNSNVDFTILGNPKFEDKKYKYIYTQDKVKILSSKVSCSEIDLYIESIFDNWKNGFCDEIFNFSKNSGIDKNGKVILIDLGELVFSKDEVLELIKIKRWLKSYSYFWISKDVKKYYVSHMEKNITKENLNKYWNSINSF
;
A
#
# COMPACT_ATOMS: atom_id res chain seq x y z
N MET A 1 -16.87 12.26 13.43
CA MET A 1 -15.96 11.30 12.75
C MET A 1 -16.78 10.15 12.19
N LYS A 2 -16.73 9.89 10.87
CA LYS A 2 -17.51 8.83 10.20
C LYS A 2 -16.60 7.72 9.71
N LYS A 3 -16.90 6.46 10.02
CA LYS A 3 -16.15 5.31 9.47
C LYS A 3 -16.44 5.18 7.98
N ILE A 4 -15.40 5.18 7.13
CA ILE A 4 -15.54 5.14 5.66
C ILE A 4 -14.98 3.87 5.02
N ALA A 5 -14.06 3.18 5.68
CA ALA A 5 -13.52 1.91 5.18
C ALA A 5 -13.01 1.00 6.30
N SER A 6 -12.75 -0.27 5.95
CA SER A 6 -12.06 -1.23 6.82
C SER A 6 -11.29 -2.25 6.01
N GLY A 7 -10.03 -2.43 6.36
CA GLY A 7 -9.18 -3.53 5.91
C GLY A 7 -8.94 -4.54 7.03
N LEU A 8 -7.99 -5.44 6.81
CA LEU A 8 -7.52 -6.34 7.85
C LEU A 8 -6.80 -5.56 8.95
N GLN A 9 -5.89 -4.65 8.58
CA GLN A 9 -5.04 -3.93 9.53
C GLN A 9 -5.73 -2.72 10.17
N TYR A 10 -6.56 -1.97 9.43
CA TYR A 10 -7.12 -0.69 9.91
C TYR A 10 -8.62 -0.50 9.68
N HIS A 11 -9.23 0.24 10.60
CA HIS A 11 -10.43 1.03 10.33
C HIS A 11 -10.02 2.44 9.89
N VAL A 12 -10.70 2.94 8.86
CA VAL A 12 -10.47 4.29 8.32
C VAL A 12 -11.68 5.16 8.63
N TYR A 13 -11.42 6.31 9.23
CA TYR A 13 -12.46 7.27 9.61
C TYR A 13 -12.19 8.62 8.97
N ASP A 14 -13.22 9.23 8.38
CA ASP A 14 -13.19 10.60 7.89
C ASP A 14 -13.31 11.58 9.06
N LEU A 15 -12.37 12.52 9.13
CA LEU A 15 -12.30 13.57 10.13
C LEU A 15 -13.07 14.84 9.71
N GLY A 16 -13.50 14.95 8.44
CA GLY A 16 -14.27 16.10 7.93
C GLY A 16 -13.42 17.32 7.57
N ASN A 17 -12.10 17.27 7.76
CA ASN A 17 -11.15 18.35 7.51
C ASN A 17 -10.13 18.00 6.40
N GLY A 18 -10.53 17.15 5.45
CA GLY A 18 -9.64 16.68 4.38
C GLY A 18 -8.62 15.62 4.82
N LYS A 19 -8.76 15.06 6.03
CA LYS A 19 -7.93 13.99 6.56
C LYS A 19 -8.72 12.76 6.97
N VAL A 20 -8.02 11.63 7.06
CA VAL A 20 -8.53 10.39 7.60
C VAL A 20 -7.73 9.97 8.83
N LEU A 21 -8.41 9.40 9.82
CA LEU A 21 -7.81 8.69 10.93
C LEU A 21 -7.77 7.20 10.61
N LYS A 22 -6.60 6.59 10.71
CA LYS A 22 -6.41 5.15 10.60
C LYS A 22 -6.11 4.56 11.96
N LYS A 23 -6.97 3.66 12.39
CA LYS A 23 -6.89 3.00 13.70
C LYS A 23 -6.79 1.50 13.49
N GLU A 24 -5.79 0.89 14.11
CA GLU A 24 -5.62 -0.56 14.03
C GLU A 24 -6.89 -1.31 14.47
N THR A 25 -7.22 -2.38 13.75
CA THR A 25 -8.30 -3.29 14.08
C THR A 25 -7.93 -4.19 15.27
N SER A 26 -8.92 -4.66 16.01
CA SER A 26 -8.68 -5.61 17.11
C SER A 26 -8.30 -7.00 16.58
N LYS A 27 -7.62 -7.82 17.40
CA LYS A 27 -7.33 -9.23 17.06
C LYS A 27 -8.61 -10.01 16.73
N VAL A 28 -9.67 -9.76 17.49
CA VAL A 28 -11.00 -10.37 17.25
C VAL A 28 -11.57 -9.95 15.89
N TYR A 29 -11.44 -8.68 15.51
CA TYR A 29 -11.85 -8.24 14.17
C TYR A 29 -11.01 -8.91 13.08
N LYS A 30 -9.68 -8.99 13.24
CA LYS A 30 -8.79 -9.67 12.27
C LYS A 30 -9.16 -11.14 12.11
N LEU A 31 -9.48 -11.82 13.21
CA LEU A 31 -9.95 -13.21 13.24
C LEU A 31 -11.20 -13.39 12.36
N PHE A 32 -12.27 -12.64 12.66
CA PHE A 32 -13.52 -12.73 11.89
C PHE A 32 -13.32 -12.33 10.43
N LYS A 33 -12.48 -11.33 10.16
CA LYS A 33 -12.20 -10.87 8.80
C LYS A 33 -11.48 -11.94 7.98
N LEU A 34 -10.44 -12.57 8.53
CA LEU A 34 -9.70 -13.65 7.86
C LEU A 34 -10.58 -14.88 7.62
N ILE A 35 -11.43 -15.27 8.58
CA ILE A 35 -12.41 -16.35 8.37
C ILE A 35 -13.40 -15.97 7.26
N SER A 36 -13.89 -14.73 7.22
CA SER A 36 -14.81 -14.29 6.18
C SER A 36 -14.21 -14.31 4.77
N TRP A 37 -12.90 -14.07 4.64
CA TRP A 37 -12.19 -14.10 3.36
C TRP A 37 -11.73 -15.50 2.98
N THR A 38 -11.41 -16.31 3.98
CA THR A 38 -10.78 -17.61 3.82
C THR A 38 -11.43 -18.60 4.80
N PRO A 39 -12.68 -19.06 4.54
CA PRO A 39 -13.47 -19.82 5.51
C PRO A 39 -12.78 -21.09 6.02
N TYR A 40 -11.95 -21.75 5.21
CA TYR A 40 -11.23 -22.96 5.63
C TYR A 40 -10.27 -22.73 6.81
N LEU A 41 -9.86 -21.47 7.08
CA LEU A 41 -9.00 -21.15 8.22
C LEU A 41 -9.68 -21.42 9.57
N ILE A 42 -11.02 -21.55 9.61
CA ILE A 42 -11.73 -21.96 10.83
C ILE A 42 -11.25 -23.31 11.34
N PHE A 43 -10.85 -24.21 10.44
CA PHE A 43 -10.32 -25.54 10.76
C PHE A 43 -8.79 -25.55 10.95
N LYS A 44 -8.13 -24.39 10.84
CA LYS A 44 -6.67 -24.24 10.97
C LYS A 44 -6.30 -23.12 11.96
N PRO A 45 -6.67 -23.25 13.25
CA PRO A 45 -6.53 -22.18 14.25
C PRO A 45 -5.08 -21.70 14.39
N ASN A 46 -4.09 -22.61 14.36
CA ASN A 46 -2.68 -22.24 14.44
C ASN A 46 -2.23 -21.37 13.25
N GLN A 47 -2.69 -21.70 12.03
CA GLN A 47 -2.42 -20.89 10.85
C GLN A 47 -3.07 -19.52 10.98
N LEU A 48 -4.32 -19.45 11.43
CA LEU A 48 -5.06 -18.21 11.60
C LEU A 48 -4.40 -17.27 12.62
N VAL A 49 -3.97 -17.79 13.77
CA VAL A 49 -3.19 -17.02 14.77
C VAL A 49 -1.87 -16.51 14.17
N ARG A 50 -1.18 -17.36 13.39
CA ARG A 50 0.05 -16.98 12.70
C ARG A 50 -0.17 -15.84 11.71
N GLU A 51 -1.22 -15.89 10.89
CA GLU A 51 -1.56 -14.81 9.94
C GLU A 51 -1.84 -13.48 10.66
N ILE A 52 -2.61 -13.51 11.75
CA ILE A 52 -2.89 -12.31 12.56
C ILE A 52 -1.61 -11.70 13.13
N ASN A 53 -0.75 -12.55 13.68
CA ASN A 53 0.52 -12.12 14.26
C ASN A 53 1.47 -11.58 13.19
N ASN A 54 1.55 -12.24 12.03
CA ASN A 54 2.39 -11.81 10.90
C ASN A 54 1.92 -10.47 10.33
N SER A 55 0.62 -10.31 10.10
CA SER A 55 0.05 -9.03 9.62
C SER A 55 0.33 -7.89 10.59
N THR A 56 0.19 -8.14 11.89
CA THR A 56 0.51 -7.16 12.93
C THR A 56 2.01 -6.83 12.91
N LYS A 57 2.90 -7.84 13.00
CA LYS A 57 4.36 -7.65 12.97
C LYS A 57 4.85 -6.92 11.71
N SER A 58 4.31 -7.25 10.54
CA SER A 58 4.66 -6.61 9.27
C SER A 58 4.32 -5.11 9.32
N THR A 59 3.12 -4.78 9.80
CA THR A 59 2.70 -3.40 10.03
C THR A 59 3.67 -2.65 10.95
N GLN A 60 4.02 -3.26 12.09
CA GLN A 60 4.96 -2.67 13.05
C GLN A 60 6.30 -2.37 12.41
N LYS A 61 6.84 -3.35 11.66
CA LYS A 61 8.11 -3.25 10.94
C LYS A 61 8.07 -2.09 9.93
N CYS A 62 7.01 -1.98 9.12
CA CYS A 62 6.88 -0.91 8.14
C CYS A 62 6.84 0.46 8.81
N PHE A 63 6.08 0.60 9.91
CA PHE A 63 5.93 1.87 10.60
C PHE A 63 7.23 2.31 11.28
N ASN A 64 7.93 1.36 11.90
CA ASN A 64 9.24 1.64 12.50
C ASN A 64 10.25 2.06 11.42
N LYS A 65 10.24 1.41 10.24
CA LYS A 65 11.09 1.82 9.12
C LYS A 65 10.73 3.23 8.62
N LEU A 66 9.45 3.53 8.40
CA LEU A 66 9.01 4.87 7.99
C LEU A 66 9.44 5.95 8.97
N LYS A 67 9.22 5.74 10.28
CA LYS A 67 9.61 6.69 11.34
C LYS A 67 11.10 6.95 11.43
N ASN A 68 11.92 5.96 11.05
CA ASN A 68 13.38 6.02 11.13
C ASN A 68 14.02 6.29 9.75
N SER A 69 13.23 6.63 8.73
CA SER A 69 13.70 6.88 7.37
C SER A 69 13.55 8.36 7.00
N ASN A 70 14.35 8.81 6.04
CA ASN A 70 14.23 10.15 5.44
C ASN A 70 13.23 10.15 4.28
N VAL A 71 12.11 9.43 4.41
CA VAL A 71 11.08 9.39 3.37
C VAL A 71 10.34 10.72 3.33
N ASP A 72 10.15 11.27 2.14
CA ASP A 72 9.24 12.39 1.93
C ASP A 72 7.79 11.93 2.18
N PHE A 73 7.24 12.33 3.32
CA PHE A 73 5.89 11.96 3.71
C PHE A 73 4.80 12.56 2.81
N THR A 74 5.09 13.53 1.95
CA THR A 74 4.10 14.08 1.02
C THR A 74 3.61 13.03 0.01
N ILE A 75 4.47 12.10 -0.43
CA ILE A 75 4.09 11.01 -1.37
C ILE A 75 3.23 9.93 -0.68
N LEU A 76 3.21 9.94 0.64
CA LEU A 76 2.39 9.09 1.49
C LEU A 76 1.18 9.84 2.04
N GLY A 77 0.85 11.03 1.54
CA GLY A 77 -0.29 11.81 2.04
C GLY A 77 -0.07 12.32 3.46
N ASN A 78 1.14 12.75 3.77
CA ASN A 78 1.53 13.41 5.03
C ASN A 78 1.10 12.63 6.29
N PRO A 79 1.48 11.34 6.45
CA PRO A 79 1.10 10.57 7.61
C PRO A 79 1.66 11.21 8.89
N LYS A 80 0.81 11.34 9.91
CA LYS A 80 1.22 11.76 11.27
C LYS A 80 0.89 10.65 12.24
N PHE A 81 1.92 9.96 12.71
CA PHE A 81 1.78 8.87 13.68
C PHE A 81 1.55 9.45 15.09
N GLU A 82 0.53 8.96 15.78
CA GLU A 82 0.34 9.28 17.20
C GLU A 82 1.32 8.47 18.04
N ASP A 83 1.95 9.11 19.04
CA ASP A 83 2.85 8.42 19.95
C ASP A 83 2.04 7.65 21.01
N LYS A 84 1.64 6.44 20.64
CA LYS A 84 0.98 5.49 21.53
C LYS A 84 1.73 4.17 21.49
N LYS A 85 2.40 3.86 22.61
CA LYS A 85 3.26 2.68 22.86
C LYS A 85 2.71 1.33 22.36
N TYR A 86 1.40 1.19 22.15
CA TYR A 86 0.77 -0.09 21.80
C TYR A 86 -0.32 -0.03 20.71
N LYS A 87 -0.53 1.11 20.04
CA LYS A 87 -1.55 1.22 18.99
C LYS A 87 -1.06 2.02 17.80
N TYR A 88 -1.04 1.41 16.62
CA TYR A 88 -0.77 2.12 15.37
C TYR A 88 -1.98 2.96 15.00
N ILE A 89 -1.94 4.21 15.43
CA ILE A 89 -2.92 5.24 15.10
C ILE A 89 -2.16 6.33 14.36
N TYR A 90 -2.68 6.73 13.21
CA TYR A 90 -2.11 7.83 12.44
C TYR A 90 -3.20 8.56 11.68
N THR A 91 -2.93 9.83 11.39
CA THR A 91 -3.72 10.58 10.41
C THR A 91 -2.99 10.61 9.08
N GLN A 92 -3.74 10.76 8.00
CA GLN A 92 -3.22 10.88 6.64
C GLN A 92 -4.17 11.78 5.85
N ASP A 93 -3.68 12.45 4.82
CA ASP A 93 -4.51 13.23 3.92
C ASP A 93 -5.51 12.32 3.21
N LYS A 94 -6.74 12.82 3.05
CA LYS A 94 -7.81 12.10 2.40
C LYS A 94 -7.61 12.16 0.89
N VAL A 95 -7.69 11.00 0.23
CA VAL A 95 -7.55 10.86 -1.22
C VAL A 95 -8.78 10.22 -1.83
N LYS A 96 -8.96 10.40 -3.13
CA LYS A 96 -9.93 9.66 -3.94
C LYS A 96 -9.30 8.35 -4.40
N ILE A 97 -9.80 7.22 -3.91
CA ILE A 97 -9.30 5.90 -4.29
C ILE A 97 -9.33 5.70 -5.81
N LEU A 98 -8.28 5.11 -6.37
CA LEU A 98 -8.27 4.66 -7.76
C LEU A 98 -9.28 3.52 -7.90
N SER A 99 -10.43 3.77 -8.52
CA SER A 99 -11.53 2.80 -8.60
C SER A 99 -11.38 1.83 -9.79
N SER A 100 -12.33 0.91 -9.96
CA SER A 100 -12.39 0.01 -11.13
C SER A 100 -12.53 0.72 -12.48
N LYS A 101 -12.92 2.00 -12.50
CA LYS A 101 -12.99 2.85 -13.69
C LYS A 101 -11.70 3.63 -13.93
N VAL A 102 -10.55 2.99 -13.72
CA VAL A 102 -9.25 3.61 -13.95
C VAL A 102 -8.99 3.81 -15.45
N SER A 103 -8.43 4.96 -15.80
CA SER A 103 -8.00 5.33 -17.16
C SER A 103 -6.53 4.97 -17.39
N CYS A 104 -6.09 4.94 -18.65
CA CYS A 104 -4.67 4.73 -18.96
C CYS A 104 -3.78 5.83 -18.36
N SER A 105 -4.23 7.09 -18.36
CA SER A 105 -3.52 8.20 -17.71
C SER A 105 -3.35 8.00 -16.20
N GLU A 106 -4.33 7.43 -15.51
CA GLU A 106 -4.19 7.11 -14.08
C GLU A 106 -3.22 5.94 -13.84
N ILE A 107 -3.07 5.03 -14.81
CA ILE A 107 -2.02 3.99 -14.77
C ILE A 107 -0.63 4.62 -14.90
N ASP A 108 -0.46 5.58 -15.81
CA ASP A 108 0.82 6.29 -15.97
C ASP A 108 1.19 7.02 -14.68
N LEU A 109 0.26 7.75 -14.07
CA LEU A 109 0.46 8.38 -12.76
C LEU A 109 0.78 7.38 -11.64
N TYR A 110 0.18 6.19 -11.68
CA TYR A 110 0.50 5.13 -10.72
C TYR A 110 1.94 4.62 -10.90
N ILE A 111 2.39 4.41 -12.14
CA ILE A 111 3.78 4.03 -12.45
C ILE A 111 4.76 5.11 -11.98
N GLU A 112 4.45 6.38 -12.21
CA GLU A 112 5.24 7.50 -11.70
C GLU A 112 5.35 7.47 -10.17
N SER A 113 4.24 7.20 -9.47
CA SER A 113 4.26 7.08 -8.00
C SER A 113 5.11 5.91 -7.51
N ILE A 114 5.22 4.80 -8.27
CA ILE A 114 6.14 3.70 -7.94
C ILE A 114 7.58 4.19 -8.01
N PHE A 115 7.93 4.96 -9.03
CA PHE A 115 9.28 5.53 -9.12
C PHE A 115 9.55 6.52 -8.00
N ASP A 116 8.59 7.34 -7.60
CA ASP A 116 8.75 8.23 -6.45
C ASP A 116 8.94 7.46 -5.13
N ASN A 117 8.25 6.33 -4.94
CA ASN A 117 8.49 5.43 -3.82
C ASN A 117 9.93 4.86 -3.85
N TRP A 118 10.41 4.41 -5.02
CA TRP A 118 11.77 3.90 -5.19
C TRP A 118 12.83 4.96 -4.90
N LYS A 119 12.62 6.20 -5.34
CA LYS A 119 13.49 7.34 -5.02
C LYS A 119 13.61 7.59 -3.52
N ASN A 120 12.58 7.21 -2.75
CA ASN A 120 12.53 7.27 -1.30
C ASN A 120 12.92 5.94 -0.61
N GLY A 121 13.40 4.95 -1.36
CA GLY A 121 13.96 3.71 -0.80
C GLY A 121 12.94 2.69 -0.31
N PHE A 122 11.71 2.72 -0.84
CA PHE A 122 10.69 1.72 -0.51
C PHE A 122 9.81 1.37 -1.72
N CYS A 123 8.97 0.34 -1.58
CA CYS A 123 7.98 -0.05 -2.58
C CYS A 123 6.74 -0.66 -1.90
N ASP A 124 5.57 -0.53 -2.55
CA ASP A 124 4.38 -1.32 -2.23
C ASP A 124 4.67 -2.80 -2.54
N GLU A 125 4.47 -3.68 -1.57
CA GLU A 125 4.69 -5.13 -1.75
C GLU A 125 3.63 -5.78 -2.65
N ILE A 126 2.41 -5.23 -2.67
CA ILE A 126 1.25 -5.89 -3.29
C ILE A 126 0.97 -5.34 -4.68
N PHE A 127 1.35 -4.10 -4.96
CA PHE A 127 1.00 -3.39 -6.20
C PHE A 127 -0.52 -3.33 -6.41
N ASN A 128 -1.29 -3.11 -5.35
CA ASN A 128 -2.76 -3.02 -5.46
C ASN A 128 -3.20 -1.57 -5.55
N PHE A 129 -2.98 -0.93 -6.71
CA PHE A 129 -3.29 0.49 -6.88
C PHE A 129 -4.76 0.83 -6.53
N SER A 130 -5.69 -0.11 -6.73
CA SER A 130 -7.12 0.13 -6.48
C SER A 130 -7.53 0.20 -5.01
N LYS A 131 -6.66 -0.25 -4.10
CA LYS A 131 -6.91 -0.26 -2.65
C LYS A 131 -5.83 0.44 -1.85
N ASN A 132 -4.60 0.33 -2.33
CA ASN A 132 -3.41 0.85 -1.67
C ASN A 132 -3.08 2.26 -2.15
N SER A 133 -3.74 2.77 -3.20
CA SER A 133 -3.45 4.09 -3.75
C SER A 133 -4.71 4.93 -4.01
N GLY A 134 -4.52 6.25 -4.05
CA GLY A 134 -5.57 7.20 -4.43
C GLY A 134 -4.99 8.52 -4.90
N ILE A 135 -5.82 9.34 -5.53
CA ILE A 135 -5.47 10.65 -6.07
C ILE A 135 -5.76 11.73 -5.03
N ASP A 136 -4.76 12.57 -4.75
CA ASP A 136 -4.92 13.74 -3.87
C ASP A 136 -5.63 14.90 -4.56
N LYS A 137 -5.77 16.03 -3.86
CA LYS A 137 -6.39 17.25 -4.41
C LYS A 137 -5.60 17.90 -5.56
N ASN A 138 -4.33 17.52 -5.74
CA ASN A 138 -3.42 18.06 -6.76
C ASN A 138 -3.29 17.11 -7.97
N GLY A 139 -4.05 16.01 -8.00
CA GLY A 139 -3.95 15.02 -9.07
C GLY A 139 -2.79 14.03 -8.92
N LYS A 140 -2.07 14.04 -7.80
CA LYS A 140 -0.96 13.11 -7.54
C LYS A 140 -1.46 11.79 -6.97
N VAL A 141 -0.86 10.68 -7.38
CA VAL A 141 -1.13 9.36 -6.79
C VAL A 141 -0.35 9.22 -5.49
N ILE A 142 -1.06 8.90 -4.43
CA ILE A 142 -0.57 8.73 -3.07
C ILE A 142 -0.74 7.27 -2.65
N LEU A 143 0.31 6.69 -2.07
CA LEU A 143 0.23 5.40 -1.41
C LEU A 143 -0.40 5.56 -0.03
N ILE A 144 -1.55 4.94 0.17
CA ILE A 144 -2.33 5.03 1.40
C ILE A 144 -2.18 3.79 2.28
N ASP A 145 -1.90 2.61 1.74
CA ASP A 145 -1.62 1.45 2.61
C ASP A 145 -0.14 1.40 2.98
N LEU A 146 0.15 1.61 4.26
CA LEU A 146 1.52 1.68 4.81
C LEU A 146 1.92 0.40 5.54
N GLY A 147 1.03 -0.60 5.60
CA GLY A 147 1.25 -1.82 6.38
C GLY A 147 1.97 -2.94 5.62
N GLU A 148 2.19 -2.78 4.32
CA GLU A 148 2.71 -3.79 3.39
C GLU A 148 3.77 -3.16 2.46
N LEU A 149 4.82 -2.61 3.08
CA LEU A 149 5.93 -1.96 2.38
C LEU A 149 7.21 -2.79 2.46
N VAL A 150 7.97 -2.81 1.37
CA VAL A 150 9.33 -3.33 1.34
C VAL A 150 10.32 -2.18 1.27
N PHE A 151 11.47 -2.34 1.94
CA PHE A 151 12.50 -1.30 2.04
C PHE A 151 13.90 -1.83 1.66
N SER A 152 13.98 -3.08 1.20
CA SER A 152 15.19 -3.64 0.62
C SER A 152 15.08 -3.62 -0.89
N LYS A 153 16.13 -3.15 -1.56
CA LYS A 153 16.23 -3.21 -3.01
C LYS A 153 16.15 -4.66 -3.52
N ASP A 154 16.72 -5.61 -2.78
CA ASP A 154 16.70 -7.04 -3.13
C ASP A 154 15.29 -7.62 -3.01
N GLU A 155 14.52 -7.22 -1.98
CA GLU A 155 13.10 -7.60 -1.88
C GLU A 155 12.32 -7.08 -3.09
N VAL A 156 12.56 -5.83 -3.53
CA VAL A 156 11.92 -5.27 -4.72
C VAL A 156 12.34 -6.00 -6.00
N LEU A 157 13.61 -6.39 -6.13
CA LEU A 157 14.08 -7.20 -7.27
C LEU A 157 13.34 -8.54 -7.36
N GLU A 158 13.09 -9.20 -6.24
CA GLU A 158 12.29 -10.42 -6.24
C GLU A 158 10.83 -10.15 -6.64
N LEU A 159 10.22 -9.03 -6.20
CA LEU A 159 8.89 -8.63 -6.68
C LEU A 159 8.85 -8.38 -8.20
N ILE A 160 9.91 -7.78 -8.76
CA ILE A 160 10.07 -7.56 -10.20
C ILE A 160 10.18 -8.90 -10.94
N LYS A 161 11.05 -9.78 -10.47
CA LYS A 161 11.30 -11.10 -11.06
C LYS A 161 10.03 -11.95 -11.10
N ILE A 162 9.22 -11.95 -10.04
CA ILE A 162 7.95 -12.68 -10.01
C ILE A 162 6.79 -11.91 -10.66
N LYS A 163 7.06 -10.72 -11.23
CA LYS A 163 6.07 -9.80 -11.81
C LYS A 163 4.86 -9.62 -10.89
N ARG A 164 5.11 -9.21 -9.64
CA ARG A 164 4.10 -9.17 -8.57
C ARG A 164 2.82 -8.44 -8.97
N TRP A 165 2.93 -7.38 -9.76
CA TRP A 165 1.81 -6.59 -10.29
C TRP A 165 0.85 -7.37 -11.21
N LEU A 166 1.24 -8.56 -11.69
CA LEU A 166 0.41 -9.47 -12.47
C LEU A 166 -0.41 -10.45 -11.61
N LYS A 167 -0.42 -10.30 -10.28
CA LYS A 167 -1.37 -11.04 -9.45
C LYS A 167 -2.79 -10.49 -9.61
N SER A 168 -3.79 -11.38 -9.62
CA SER A 168 -5.17 -11.04 -9.97
C SER A 168 -5.76 -9.91 -9.12
N TYR A 169 -5.44 -9.86 -7.82
CA TYR A 169 -5.93 -8.81 -6.93
C TYR A 169 -5.45 -7.39 -7.30
N SER A 170 -4.39 -7.25 -8.10
CA SER A 170 -3.85 -5.94 -8.48
C SER A 170 -4.64 -5.27 -9.60
N TYR A 171 -5.29 -6.02 -10.49
CA TYR A 171 -5.84 -5.47 -11.73
C TYR A 171 -7.01 -6.28 -12.35
N PHE A 172 -7.65 -7.19 -11.59
CA PHE A 172 -8.78 -7.97 -12.11
C PHE A 172 -10.01 -7.11 -12.47
N TRP A 173 -10.21 -5.98 -11.80
CA TRP A 173 -11.44 -5.17 -11.88
C TRP A 173 -11.46 -4.13 -13.00
N ILE A 174 -10.37 -3.98 -13.76
CA ILE A 174 -10.26 -2.96 -14.82
C ILE A 174 -10.73 -3.49 -16.17
N SER A 175 -11.13 -2.58 -17.06
CA SER A 175 -11.57 -2.94 -18.41
C SER A 175 -10.46 -3.65 -19.20
N LYS A 176 -10.86 -4.47 -20.18
CA LYS A 176 -9.93 -5.31 -20.96
C LYS A 176 -8.82 -4.48 -21.63
N ASP A 177 -9.15 -3.30 -22.16
CA ASP A 177 -8.18 -2.47 -22.88
C ASP A 177 -7.21 -1.79 -21.92
N VAL A 178 -7.70 -1.25 -20.80
CA VAL A 178 -6.85 -0.68 -19.75
C VAL A 178 -5.98 -1.77 -19.09
N LYS A 179 -6.48 -3.00 -18.99
CA LYS A 179 -5.71 -4.16 -18.53
C LYS A 179 -4.53 -4.48 -19.43
N LYS A 180 -4.73 -4.49 -20.75
CA LYS A 180 -3.63 -4.68 -21.71
C LYS A 180 -2.61 -3.54 -21.58
N TYR A 181 -3.09 -2.30 -21.47
CA TYR A 181 -2.23 -1.12 -21.29
C TYR A 181 -1.39 -1.24 -20.01
N TYR A 182 -2.03 -1.53 -18.88
CA TYR A 182 -1.38 -1.73 -17.57
C TYR A 182 -0.29 -2.81 -17.62
N VAL A 183 -0.59 -3.99 -18.16
CA VAL A 183 0.40 -5.07 -18.26
C VAL A 183 1.60 -4.62 -19.08
N SER A 184 1.35 -4.07 -20.27
CA SER A 184 2.42 -3.63 -21.17
C SER A 184 3.28 -2.52 -20.56
N HIS A 185 2.67 -1.52 -19.91
CA HIS A 185 3.40 -0.39 -19.33
C HIS A 185 4.13 -0.77 -18.04
N MET A 186 3.55 -1.62 -17.20
CA MET A 186 4.24 -2.15 -16.03
C MET A 186 5.45 -3.00 -16.44
N GLU A 187 5.33 -3.87 -17.45
CA GLU A 187 6.46 -4.67 -17.94
C GLU A 187 7.57 -3.81 -18.55
N LYS A 188 7.20 -2.73 -19.26
CA LYS A 188 8.17 -1.79 -19.84
C LYS A 188 8.91 -0.98 -18.78
N ASN A 189 8.23 -0.60 -17.69
CA ASN A 189 8.74 0.40 -16.74
C ASN A 189 9.28 -0.21 -15.44
N ILE A 190 8.69 -1.29 -14.94
CA ILE A 190 9.02 -1.89 -13.65
C ILE A 190 10.12 -2.95 -13.85
N THR A 191 11.34 -2.47 -14.12
CA THR A 191 12.50 -3.29 -14.48
C THR A 191 13.65 -3.13 -13.47
N LYS A 192 14.63 -4.05 -13.53
CA LYS A 192 15.84 -3.98 -12.71
C LYS A 192 16.65 -2.71 -13.00
N GLU A 193 16.73 -2.32 -14.27
CA GLU A 193 17.46 -1.14 -14.73
C GLU A 193 16.85 0.14 -14.13
N ASN A 194 15.52 0.28 -14.21
CA ASN A 194 14.83 1.42 -13.61
C ASN A 194 14.90 1.40 -12.08
N LEU A 195 14.83 0.23 -11.44
CA LEU A 195 15.05 0.13 -10.00
C LEU A 195 16.45 0.62 -9.63
N ASN A 196 17.48 0.21 -10.37
CA ASN A 196 18.85 0.67 -10.16
C ASN A 196 19.00 2.18 -10.34
N LYS A 197 18.31 2.75 -11.34
CA LYS A 197 18.31 4.19 -11.63
C LYS A 197 17.66 5.01 -10.52
N TYR A 198 16.51 4.57 -9.99
CA TYR A 198 15.71 5.39 -9.09
C TYR A 198 15.94 5.11 -7.60
N TRP A 199 16.42 3.92 -7.21
CA TRP A 199 16.48 3.55 -5.79
C TRP A 199 17.31 4.52 -4.93
N ASN A 200 16.70 5.15 -3.92
CA ASN A 200 17.34 6.10 -3.01
C ASN A 200 18.01 7.32 -3.68
N SER A 201 17.61 7.68 -4.90
CA SER A 201 18.28 8.75 -5.64
C SER A 201 18.09 10.15 -5.05
N ILE A 202 17.14 10.35 -4.13
CA ILE A 202 16.93 11.63 -3.44
C ILE A 202 17.96 11.85 -2.32
N ASN A 203 18.50 10.78 -1.73
CA ASN A 203 19.43 10.83 -0.59
C ASN A 203 20.91 10.75 -1.04
N SER A 204 21.21 10.98 -2.31
CA SER A 204 22.55 10.86 -2.90
C SER A 204 23.30 12.20 -3.03
N PHE A 205 22.81 13.25 -2.37
CA PHE A 205 23.38 14.60 -2.36
C PHE A 205 23.70 15.06 -0.94
#